data_AF-A0A0F7XP08-F1
#
_entry.id   AF-A0A0F7XP08-F1
#
_cell.length_a   1.000
_cell.length_b   1.000
_cell.length_c   1.000
_cell.angle_alpha   90.00
_cell.angle_beta   90.00
_cell.angle_gamma   90.00
#
_symmetry.space_group_name_H-M   'P 1'
#
loop_
_entity.id
_entity.type
_entity.pdbx_description
1 polymer ?
#
loop_
_entity_poly.entity_id
_entity_poly.type
_entity_poly.pdbx_seq_one_letter_code
_entity_poly.pdbx_strand_id
1 'polypeptide(L)'
;MQVLLSPQLPPPPQHSVGSISSPSKLRVLAITFLVFGMLLLISGALFLTLGIPGLSAAISFGLGIGLSALGGVLMISGLLCLLVKREIPTV
;
A
#
# COMPACT_ATOMS: atom_id res chain seq x y z
N MET A 1 27.93 -10.81 59.53
CA MET A 1 26.57 -11.30 59.23
C MET A 1 26.28 -11.01 57.77
N GLN A 2 25.87 -12.03 57.02
CA GLN A 2 25.57 -11.98 55.58
C GLN A 2 24.20 -11.33 55.35
N VAL A 3 24.06 -10.46 54.34
CA VAL A 3 22.79 -10.15 53.67
C VAL A 3 23.13 -10.02 52.18
N LEU A 4 23.18 -11.15 51.47
CA LEU A 4 22.14 -11.67 50.58
C LEU A 4 21.88 -10.76 49.36
N LEU A 5 22.41 -11.24 48.23
CA LEU A 5 22.24 -10.76 46.86
C LEU A 5 20.78 -10.38 46.55
N SER A 6 20.56 -9.18 46.00
CA SER A 6 19.45 -8.95 45.07
C SER A 6 19.96 -9.19 43.64
N PRO A 7 19.48 -10.23 42.93
CA PRO A 7 19.76 -10.39 41.52
C PRO A 7 19.14 -9.21 40.75
N GLN A 8 19.98 -8.38 40.14
CA GLN A 8 19.58 -7.41 39.13
C GLN A 8 18.98 -8.19 37.95
N LEU A 9 17.65 -8.31 37.94
CA LEU A 9 16.90 -8.92 36.84
C LEU A 9 17.07 -8.01 35.61
N PRO A 10 17.64 -8.48 34.48
CA PRO A 10 17.61 -7.72 33.25
C PRO A 10 16.14 -7.55 32.82
N PRO A 11 15.70 -6.35 32.39
CA PRO A 11 14.36 -6.17 31.86
C PRO A 11 14.14 -7.13 30.69
N PRO A 12 12.93 -7.70 30.55
CA PRO A 12 12.65 -8.68 29.50
C PRO A 12 12.98 -8.09 28.13
N PRO A 13 13.49 -8.90 27.17
CA PRO A 13 13.70 -8.46 25.81
C PRO A 13 12.36 -7.97 25.28
N GLN A 14 12.22 -6.64 25.21
CA GLN A 14 11.14 -5.97 24.51
C GLN A 14 11.07 -6.64 23.16
N HIS A 15 9.99 -7.38 22.99
CA HIS A 15 9.58 -8.03 21.77
C HIS A 15 9.89 -7.07 20.64
N SER A 16 11.02 -7.29 19.96
CA SER A 16 11.39 -6.55 18.78
C SER A 16 10.36 -7.00 17.76
N VAL A 17 9.22 -6.34 17.77
CA VAL A 17 8.28 -6.25 16.67
C VAL A 17 9.09 -5.52 15.59
N GLY A 18 10.06 -6.24 15.03
CA GLY A 18 11.03 -5.83 14.01
C GLY A 18 10.36 -5.71 12.64
N SER A 19 9.10 -5.29 12.65
CA SER A 19 8.33 -4.91 11.49
C SER A 19 7.66 -3.55 11.74
N ILE A 20 8.32 -2.66 12.48
CA ILE A 20 8.16 -1.22 12.22
C ILE A 20 8.76 -0.99 10.83
N SER A 21 7.99 -1.40 9.82
CA SER A 21 8.17 -1.06 8.43
C SER A 21 8.38 0.44 8.41
N SER A 22 9.63 0.84 8.18
CA SER A 22 10.09 2.21 8.34
C SER A 22 9.08 3.17 7.71
N PRO A 23 8.61 4.21 8.42
CA PRO A 23 7.52 5.08 7.98
C PRO A 23 7.78 5.73 6.61
N SER A 24 9.06 5.83 6.21
CA SER A 24 9.52 6.26 4.90
C SER A 24 9.20 5.25 3.80
N LYS A 25 9.37 3.95 4.08
CA LYS A 25 9.17 2.85 3.11
C LYS A 25 7.70 2.66 2.76
N LEU A 26 6.80 2.80 3.74
CA LEU A 26 5.34 2.78 3.51
C LEU A 26 4.87 4.01 2.72
N ARG A 27 5.41 5.20 3.00
CA ARG A 27 5.07 6.40 2.21
C ARG A 27 5.49 6.24 0.76
N VAL A 28 6.71 5.75 0.52
CA VAL A 28 7.18 5.46 -0.84
C VAL A 28 6.26 4.44 -1.49
N LEU A 29 5.92 3.35 -0.81
CA LEU A 29 5.00 2.33 -1.33
C LEU A 29 3.63 2.91 -1.69
N ALA A 30 3.04 3.73 -0.83
CA ALA A 30 1.74 4.35 -1.06
C ALA A 30 1.76 5.34 -2.23
N ILE A 31 2.82 6.14 -2.36
CA ILE A 31 3.02 7.02 -3.52
C ILE A 31 3.15 6.19 -4.79
N THR A 32 3.97 5.14 -4.78
CA THR A 32 4.13 4.22 -5.92
C THR A 32 2.80 3.57 -6.30
N PHE A 33 2.00 3.11 -5.33
CA PHE A 33 0.67 2.57 -5.58
C PHE A 33 -0.28 3.59 -6.19
N LEU A 34 -0.24 4.84 -5.73
CA LEU A 34 -1.09 5.91 -6.25
C LEU A 34 -0.70 6.29 -7.68
N VAL A 35 0.60 6.42 -7.97
CA VAL A 35 1.12 6.67 -9.32
C VAL A 35 0.79 5.51 -10.24
N PHE A 36 1.02 4.27 -9.80
CA PHE A 36 0.72 3.08 -10.60
C PHE A 36 -0.78 2.94 -10.86
N GLY A 37 -1.63 3.21 -9.86
CA GLY A 37 -3.09 3.23 -10.01
C GLY A 37 -3.57 4.28 -11.02
N MET A 38 -3.00 5.49 -11.00
CA MET A 38 -3.27 6.54 -11.99
C MET A 38 -2.87 6.11 -13.41
N LEU A 39 -1.68 5.51 -13.58
CA LEU A 39 -1.23 5.02 -14.88
C LEU A 39 -2.14 3.91 -15.43
N LEU A 40 -2.60 3.00 -14.58
CA LEU A 40 -3.53 1.94 -14.96
C LEU A 40 -4.92 2.48 -15.32
N LEU A 41 -5.42 3.47 -14.58
CA LEU A 41 -6.68 4.15 -14.91
C LEU A 41 -6.60 4.85 -16.27
N ILE A 42 -5.52 5.62 -16.52
CA ILE A 42 -5.30 6.31 -17.79
C ILE A 42 -5.17 5.29 -18.93
N SER A 43 -4.43 4.21 -18.73
CA SER A 43 -4.27 3.13 -19.72
C SER A 43 -5.61 2.44 -20.00
N GLY A 44 -6.39 2.12 -18.97
CA GLY A 44 -7.72 1.52 -19.11
C GLY A 44 -8.69 2.45 -19.85
N ALA A 45 -8.70 3.74 -19.51
CA ALA A 45 -9.52 4.75 -20.19
C ALA A 45 -9.11 4.93 -21.67
N LEU A 46 -7.81 4.93 -21.98
CA LEU A 46 -7.33 4.93 -23.36
C LEU A 46 -7.79 3.69 -24.11
N PHE A 47 -7.72 2.51 -23.49
CA PHE A 47 -8.11 1.23 -24.10
C PHE A 47 -9.62 1.11 -24.33
N LEU A 48 -10.43 1.74 -23.47
CA LEU A 48 -11.88 1.90 -23.69
C LEU A 48 -12.17 2.89 -24.83
N THR A 49 -11.41 3.98 -24.93
CA THR A 49 -11.66 5.06 -25.89
C THR A 49 -11.15 4.74 -27.30
N LEU A 50 -10.01 4.07 -27.41
CA LEU A 50 -9.35 3.69 -28.67
C LEU A 50 -9.75 2.30 -29.17
N GLY A 51 -10.69 1.63 -28.51
CA GLY A 51 -11.12 0.27 -28.86
C GLY A 51 -11.57 0.17 -30.32
N ILE A 52 -10.68 -0.30 -31.19
CA ILE A 52 -10.94 -0.49 -32.61
C ILE A 52 -12.07 -1.53 -32.76
N PRO A 53 -13.14 -1.25 -33.52
CA PRO A 53 -14.25 -2.18 -33.70
C PRO A 53 -13.77 -3.53 -34.28
N GLY A 54 -13.98 -4.64 -33.56
CA GLY A 54 -13.59 -6.00 -33.96
C GLY A 54 -13.49 -7.00 -32.80
N LEU A 55 -12.97 -8.22 -33.03
CA LEU A 55 -12.68 -9.22 -31.98
C LEU A 55 -11.77 -8.63 -30.87
N SER A 56 -10.88 -7.71 -31.26
CA SER A 56 -10.03 -6.95 -30.35
C SER A 56 -10.81 -6.00 -29.46
N ALA A 57 -11.97 -5.47 -29.88
CA ALA A 57 -12.80 -4.59 -29.06
C ALA A 57 -13.30 -5.30 -27.80
N ALA A 58 -13.78 -6.54 -27.89
CA ALA A 58 -14.28 -7.27 -26.72
C ALA A 58 -13.18 -7.55 -25.69
N ILE A 59 -11.99 -7.92 -26.17
CA ILE A 59 -10.81 -8.16 -25.33
C ILE A 59 -10.34 -6.83 -24.73
N SER A 60 -10.31 -5.77 -25.55
CA SER A 60 -9.91 -4.42 -25.14
C SER A 60 -10.84 -3.82 -24.10
N PHE A 61 -12.14 -4.04 -24.26
CA PHE A 61 -13.14 -3.61 -23.30
C PHE A 61 -12.97 -4.34 -21.96
N GLY A 62 -12.82 -5.66 -21.99
CA GLY A 62 -12.60 -6.46 -20.78
C GLY A 62 -11.30 -6.08 -20.06
N LEU A 63 -10.21 -5.91 -20.80
CA LEU A 63 -8.90 -5.52 -20.26
C LEU A 63 -8.91 -4.08 -19.74
N GLY A 64 -9.59 -3.17 -20.42
CA GLY A 64 -9.73 -1.77 -20.01
C GLY A 64 -10.57 -1.60 -18.75
N ILE A 65 -11.68 -2.33 -18.64
CA ILE A 65 -12.51 -2.39 -17.42
C ILE A 65 -11.71 -3.01 -16.27
N GLY A 66 -11.00 -4.11 -16.54
CA GLY A 66 -10.16 -4.79 -15.55
C GLY A 66 -9.04 -3.89 -15.03
N LEU A 67 -8.30 -3.24 -15.93
CA LEU A 67 -7.24 -2.28 -15.60
C LEU A 67 -7.80 -1.07 -14.82
N SER A 68 -8.97 -0.56 -15.18
CA SER A 68 -9.63 0.52 -14.44
C SER A 68 -10.02 0.11 -13.03
N ALA A 69 -10.62 -1.07 -12.87
CA ALA A 69 -11.00 -1.58 -11.55
C ALA A 69 -9.76 -1.81 -10.66
N LEU A 70 -8.71 -2.43 -11.22
CA LEU A 70 -7.46 -2.69 -10.52
C LEU A 70 -6.74 -1.37 -10.15
N GLY A 71 -6.71 -0.40 -11.07
CA GLY A 71 -6.21 0.94 -10.80
C GLY A 71 -6.98 1.67 -9.70
N GLY A 72 -8.30 1.55 -9.67
CA GLY A 72 -9.15 2.07 -8.61
C GLY A 72 -8.85 1.45 -7.24
N VAL A 73 -8.75 0.11 -7.15
CA VAL A 73 -8.40 -0.58 -5.91
C VAL A 73 -7.01 -0.19 -5.40
N LEU A 74 -6.03 -0.02 -6.31
CA LEU A 74 -4.68 0.44 -5.96
C LEU A 74 -4.68 1.89 -5.48
N MET A 75 -5.49 2.74 -6.10
CA MET A 75 -5.65 4.13 -5.67
C MET A 75 -6.29 4.21 -4.28
N ILE A 76 -7.37 3.46 -4.04
CA ILE A 76 -8.05 3.38 -2.74
C ILE A 76 -7.09 2.80 -1.69
N SER A 77 -6.34 1.76 -2.03
CA SER A 77 -5.36 1.14 -1.12
C SER A 77 -4.19 2.08 -0.80
N GLY A 78 -3.68 2.82 -1.77
CA GLY A 78 -2.66 3.85 -1.59
C GLY A 78 -3.16 5.02 -0.74
N LEU A 79 -4.38 5.48 -1.00
CA LEU A 79 -5.02 6.55 -0.24
C LEU A 79 -5.32 6.12 1.20
N LEU A 80 -5.88 4.93 1.41
CA LEU A 80 -6.17 4.36 2.71
C LEU A 80 -4.88 4.11 3.51
N CYS A 81 -3.81 3.65 2.86
CA CYS A 81 -2.49 3.54 3.48
C CYS A 81 -1.95 4.91 3.94
N LEU A 82 -2.14 5.97 3.14
CA LEU A 82 -1.80 7.34 3.54
C LEU A 82 -2.71 7.87 4.66
N LEU A 83 -4.01 7.55 4.63
CA LEU A 83 -5.02 8.03 5.57
C LEU A 83 -4.88 7.38 6.94
N VAL A 84 -4.77 6.05 7.00
CA VAL A 84 -4.44 5.31 8.23
C VAL A 84 -3.14 5.83 8.85
N LYS A 85 -2.14 6.16 8.03
CA LYS A 85 -0.87 6.74 8.51
C LYS A 85 -0.99 8.21 8.93
N ARG A 86 -2.03 8.93 8.45
CA ARG A 86 -2.39 10.29 8.84
C ARG A 86 -3.41 10.34 9.98
N GLU A 87 -3.95 9.20 10.42
CA GLU A 87 -4.68 9.03 11.69
C GLU A 87 -3.77 8.58 12.85
N ILE A 88 -2.51 8.19 12.56
CA ILE A 88 -1.43 8.00 13.55
C ILE A 88 -0.43 9.18 13.60
N PRO A 89 -0.79 10.47 13.37
CA PRO A 89 0.08 11.57 13.67
C PRO A 89 -0.01 11.76 15.18
N THR A 90 1.01 11.25 15.88
CA THR A 90 1.70 12.01 16.93
C THR A 90 0.81 13.04 17.65
N VAL A 91 0.05 12.55 18.62
CA VAL A 91 -0.16 13.23 19.90
C VAL A 91 0.32 12.30 21.00
#